data_AF-A0AAV6U9W6-F1
#
_entry.id   AF-A0AAV6U9W6-F1
#
_cell.length_a   1.000
_cell.length_b   1.000
_cell.length_c   1.000
_cell.angle_alpha   90.00
_cell.angle_beta   90.00
_cell.angle_gamma   90.00
#
_symmetry.space_group_name_H-M   'P 1'
#
loop_
_entity.id
_entity.type
_entity.pdbx_description
1 polymer ?
#
loop_
_entity_poly.entity_id
_entity_poly.type
_entity_poly.pdbx_seq_one_letter_code
_entity_poly.pdbx_strand_id
1 'polypeptide(L)'
;MGLKRKARRSPPVGRRHNLVGWVCLHHFADEDVLRDAATYDEKGELVTVKLQQLRIKDGAVPSIFPNCPRYLSKGVMHRTSPETTKKKQKENLQLSAVLNESLQTTVLFEQKHACKDWDELNSCIKNLKV
;
A
#
# COMPACT_ATOMS: atom_id res chain seq x y z
N MET A 1 -0.48 10.08 39.37
CA MET A 1 -0.58 11.53 39.11
C MET A 1 -0.96 11.74 37.64
N GLY A 2 -2.21 12.14 37.36
CA GLY A 2 -2.71 12.28 35.99
C GLY A 2 -2.42 13.67 35.40
N LEU A 3 -1.68 13.73 34.30
CA LEU A 3 -1.47 14.97 33.56
C LEU A 3 -2.76 15.36 32.82
N LYS A 4 -3.46 16.38 33.33
CA LYS A 4 -4.60 17.00 32.62
C LYS A 4 -4.10 17.72 31.36
N ARG A 5 -4.44 17.18 30.18
CA ARG A 5 -4.20 17.86 28.89
C ARG A 5 -5.16 19.06 28.78
N LYS A 6 -4.62 20.28 28.69
CA LYS A 6 -5.42 21.49 28.48
C LYS A 6 -6.04 21.48 27.07
N ALA A 7 -7.35 21.66 26.97
CA ALA A 7 -8.05 21.85 25.71
C ALA A 7 -7.58 23.17 25.04
N ARG A 8 -7.16 23.11 23.78
CA ARG A 8 -6.82 24.30 22.99
C ARG A 8 -8.12 24.95 22.52
N ARG A 9 -8.29 26.23 22.84
CA ARG A 9 -9.47 27.04 22.47
C ARG A 9 -9.43 27.35 20.96
N SER A 10 -10.57 27.26 20.29
CA SER A 10 -10.75 27.66 18.88
C SER A 10 -10.54 29.17 18.71
N PRO A 11 -9.99 29.67 17.58
CA PRO A 11 -9.77 31.10 17.39
C PRO A 11 -11.07 31.88 17.15
N PRO A 12 -11.14 33.16 17.55
CA PRO A 12 -12.31 34.00 17.35
C PRO A 12 -12.42 34.50 15.91
N VAL A 13 -13.65 34.63 15.42
CA VAL A 13 -13.97 35.12 14.07
C VAL A 13 -13.77 36.63 14.00
N GLY A 14 -12.94 37.09 13.05
CA GLY A 14 -12.98 38.48 12.57
C GLY A 14 -11.77 39.38 12.85
N ARG A 15 -10.54 38.99 12.49
CA ARG A 15 -9.42 39.94 12.36
C ARG A 15 -8.61 39.73 11.08
N ARG A 16 -8.35 40.85 10.38
CA ARG A 16 -7.57 40.93 9.13
C ARG A 16 -6.17 40.31 9.34
N HIS A 17 -5.76 39.41 8.45
CA HIS A 17 -4.58 38.56 8.63
C HIS A 17 -3.30 39.19 8.03
N ASN A 18 -2.47 39.79 8.87
CA ASN A 18 -1.01 39.66 8.75
C ASN A 18 -0.55 38.75 9.91
N LEU A 19 -1.09 37.53 9.97
CA LEU A 19 -1.04 36.67 11.16
C LEU A 19 -0.55 35.28 10.79
N VAL A 20 0.63 34.91 11.28
CA VAL A 20 1.13 33.53 11.31
C VAL A 20 0.23 32.73 12.27
N GLY A 21 -0.92 32.30 11.76
CA GLY A 21 -1.86 31.44 12.47
C GLY A 21 -1.40 29.99 12.41
N TRP A 22 -1.49 29.28 13.54
CA TRP A 22 -1.20 27.85 13.61
C TRP A 22 -2.50 27.07 13.42
N VAL A 23 -2.49 26.10 12.51
CA VAL A 23 -3.63 25.21 12.23
C VAL A 23 -3.28 23.81 12.73
N CYS A 24 -4.20 23.09 13.37
CA CYS A 24 -3.95 21.72 13.83
C CYS A 24 -4.06 20.71 12.67
N LEU A 25 -3.45 19.53 12.84
CA LEU A 25 -3.40 18.45 11.83
C LEU A 25 -4.79 18.00 11.33
N HIS A 26 -5.84 18.17 12.14
CA HIS A 26 -7.21 17.76 11.76
C HIS A 26 -7.80 18.57 10.60
N HIS A 27 -7.20 19.72 10.26
CA HIS A 27 -7.66 20.52 9.14
C HIS A 27 -7.07 20.07 7.78
N PHE A 28 -6.15 19.11 7.78
CA PHE A 28 -5.53 18.54 6.59
C PHE A 28 -6.20 17.21 6.23
N ALA A 29 -6.19 16.86 4.94
CA ALA A 29 -6.62 15.52 4.51
C ALA A 29 -5.65 14.46 5.05
N ASP A 30 -6.12 13.25 5.35
CA ASP A 30 -5.25 12.18 5.84
C ASP A 30 -4.12 11.84 4.87
N GLU A 31 -4.36 11.99 3.56
CA GLU A 31 -3.35 11.80 2.51
C GLU A 31 -2.20 12.82 2.59
N ASP A 32 -2.45 13.99 3.16
CA ASP A 32 -1.46 15.07 3.32
C ASP A 32 -0.64 14.92 4.61
N VAL A 33 -1.00 13.98 5.49
CA VAL A 33 -0.33 13.71 6.76
C VAL A 33 0.60 12.50 6.62
N LEU A 34 1.90 12.75 6.77
CA LEU A 34 2.94 11.73 6.79
C LEU A 34 2.99 11.05 8.17
N ARG A 35 2.57 9.78 8.18
CA ARG A 35 2.59 8.91 9.37
C ARG A 35 3.76 7.93 9.35
N ASP A 36 4.21 7.56 8.16
CA ASP A 36 5.25 6.57 7.94
C ASP A 36 6.37 7.18 7.10
N ALA A 37 7.60 6.74 7.37
CA ALA A 37 8.76 6.99 6.53
C ALA A 37 9.22 5.67 5.92
N ALA A 38 9.52 5.68 4.63
CA ALA A 38 10.02 4.52 3.91
C ALA A 38 11.48 4.77 3.50
N THR A 39 12.34 3.80 3.78
CA THR A 39 13.76 3.80 3.41
C THR A 39 14.14 2.43 2.86
N TYR A 40 15.10 2.38 1.94
CA TYR A 40 15.64 1.11 1.47
C TYR A 40 16.73 0.62 2.42
N ASP A 41 16.68 -0.66 2.77
CA ASP A 41 17.74 -1.33 3.52
C ASP A 41 18.92 -1.70 2.61
N GLU A 42 20.05 -2.11 3.19
CA GLU A 42 21.27 -2.51 2.46
C GLU A 42 21.02 -3.66 1.45
N LYS A 43 19.97 -4.45 1.68
CA LYS A 43 19.53 -5.54 0.79
C LYS A 43 18.59 -5.09 -0.33
N GLY A 44 18.25 -3.80 -0.41
CA GLY A 44 17.33 -3.24 -1.40
C GLY A 44 15.85 -3.44 -1.07
N GLU A 45 15.51 -3.93 0.12
CA GLU A 45 14.13 -4.10 0.58
C GLU A 45 13.57 -2.78 1.14
N LEU A 46 12.29 -2.50 0.87
CA LEU A 46 11.63 -1.29 1.36
C LEU A 46 11.21 -1.48 2.82
N VAL A 47 11.88 -0.77 3.73
CA VAL A 47 11.55 -0.76 5.16
C VAL A 47 10.69 0.46 5.46
N THR A 48 9.49 0.24 5.99
CA THR A 48 8.57 1.31 6.38
C THR A 48 8.49 1.39 7.90
N VAL A 49 8.78 2.57 8.46
CA VAL A 49 8.79 2.82 9.91
C VAL A 49 7.77 3.91 10.26
N LYS A 50 7.03 3.70 11.34
CA LYS A 50 6.10 4.70 11.88
C LYS A 50 6.87 5.87 12.47
N LEU A 51 6.51 7.09 12.07
CA LEU A 51 7.08 8.31 12.62
C LEU A 51 6.56 8.56 14.04
N GLN A 52 7.46 8.89 14.97
CA GLN A 52 7.08 9.32 16.32
C GLN A 52 6.33 10.66 16.31
N GLN A 53 6.66 11.53 15.36
CA GLN A 53 6.01 12.82 15.14
C GLN A 53 5.43 12.89 13.73
N LEU A 54 4.13 13.14 13.65
CA LEU A 54 3.43 13.31 12.38
C LEU A 54 3.93 14.58 11.69
N ARG A 55 4.13 14.47 10.37
CA ARG A 55 4.54 15.57 9.51
C ARG A 55 3.48 15.86 8.47
N ILE A 56 3.46 17.08 7.96
CA ILE A 56 2.58 17.48 6.86
C ILE A 56 3.44 17.49 5.59
N LYS A 57 2.90 17.03 4.46
CA LYS A 57 3.59 17.10 3.16
C LYS A 57 3.88 18.55 2.78
N ASP A 58 5.01 18.79 2.13
CA ASP A 58 5.37 20.11 1.62
C ASP A 58 4.30 20.60 0.63
N GLY A 59 3.83 21.83 0.82
CA GLY A 59 2.78 22.43 0.00
C GLY A 59 1.35 21.97 0.31
N ALA A 60 1.15 21.11 1.31
CA ALA A 60 -0.21 20.77 1.74
C ALA A 60 -0.92 21.99 2.33
N VAL A 61 -2.18 22.16 1.95
CA VAL A 61 -3.03 23.28 2.37
C VAL A 61 -4.18 22.72 3.20
N PRO A 62 -4.49 23.31 4.37
CA PRO A 62 -5.65 22.88 5.15
C PRO A 62 -6.92 23.05 4.31
N SER A 63 -7.75 22.01 4.26
CA SER A 63 -8.97 21.97 3.44
C SER A 63 -10.22 21.64 4.23
N ILE A 64 -10.08 21.15 5.48
CA ILE A 64 -11.21 20.78 6.33
C ILE A 64 -11.49 21.97 7.26
N PHE A 65 -12.43 22.83 6.87
CA PHE A 65 -12.90 23.92 7.72
C PHE A 65 -14.41 23.79 7.98
N PRO A 66 -14.87 24.05 9.22
CA PRO A 66 -16.29 24.05 9.51
C PRO A 66 -17.00 25.12 8.68
N ASN A 67 -18.23 24.83 8.24
CA ASN A 67 -19.07 25.71 7.41
C ASN A 67 -18.51 26.03 6.01
N CYS A 68 -17.58 25.23 5.48
CA CYS A 68 -17.17 25.36 4.08
C CYS A 68 -18.29 24.82 3.16
N PRO A 69 -18.84 25.62 2.24
CA PRO A 69 -19.88 25.16 1.33
C PRO A 69 -19.40 23.98 0.47
N ARG A 70 -20.28 22.99 0.22
CA ARG A 70 -19.94 21.77 -0.54
C ARG A 70 -19.34 22.04 -1.93
N TYR A 71 -19.71 23.16 -2.55
CA TYR A 71 -19.17 23.57 -3.86
C TYR A 71 -17.74 24.15 -3.78
N LEU A 72 -17.23 24.51 -2.59
CA LEU A 72 -15.87 24.99 -2.35
C LEU A 72 -14.96 23.94 -1.70
N SER A 73 -15.53 22.87 -1.15
CA SER A 73 -14.76 21.74 -0.65
C SER A 73 -14.18 20.91 -1.79
N LYS A 74 -12.95 20.41 -1.65
CA LYS A 74 -12.39 19.39 -2.57
C LYS A 74 -13.32 18.18 -2.58
N GLY A 75 -14.12 18.03 -3.63
CA GLY A 75 -14.85 16.79 -3.87
C GLY A 75 -13.83 15.71 -4.18
N VAL A 76 -13.83 14.61 -3.42
CA VAL A 76 -13.00 13.45 -3.73
C VAL A 76 -13.56 12.81 -5.01
N MET A 77 -13.08 13.28 -6.16
CA MET A 77 -13.36 12.64 -7.44
C MET A 77 -12.30 11.57 -7.65
N HIS A 78 -12.57 10.36 -7.15
CA HIS A 78 -11.82 9.17 -7.54
C HIS A 78 -12.17 8.80 -8.99
N ARG A 79 -11.65 9.56 -9.96
CA ARG A 79 -11.53 9.04 -11.32
C ARG A 79 -10.30 8.14 -11.33
N THR A 80 -10.52 6.83 -11.17
CA THR A 80 -9.53 5.87 -11.63
C THR A 80 -9.42 6.04 -13.14
N SER A 81 -8.23 6.37 -13.65
CA SER A 81 -8.01 6.42 -15.09
C SER A 81 -8.37 5.04 -15.67
N PRO A 82 -9.28 4.95 -16.65
CA PRO A 82 -9.68 3.65 -17.21
C PRO A 82 -8.52 2.85 -17.77
N GLU A 83 -7.48 3.54 -18.25
CA GLU A 83 -6.34 2.96 -18.95
C GLU A 83 -5.39 2.19 -18.03
N THR A 84 -5.16 2.65 -16.81
CA THR A 84 -4.16 2.04 -15.93
C THR A 84 -4.72 0.87 -15.14
N THR A 85 -5.99 0.90 -14.74
CA THR A 85 -6.55 -0.14 -13.87
C THR A 85 -6.95 -1.40 -14.64
N LYS A 86 -7.64 -1.25 -15.77
CA LYS A 86 -8.13 -2.42 -16.54
C LYS A 86 -7.00 -3.17 -17.24
N LYS A 87 -6.03 -2.44 -17.80
CA LYS A 87 -4.86 -3.02 -18.46
C LYS A 87 -3.99 -3.80 -17.47
N LYS A 88 -3.65 -3.19 -16.32
CA LYS A 88 -2.89 -3.86 -15.26
C LYS A 88 -3.60 -5.08 -14.69
N GLN A 89 -4.92 -5.03 -14.53
CA GLN A 89 -5.70 -6.19 -14.09
C GLN A 89 -5.59 -7.34 -15.08
N LYS A 90 -5.72 -7.08 -16.39
CA LYS A 90 -5.60 -8.11 -17.43
C LYS A 90 -4.20 -8.71 -17.48
N GLU A 91 -3.16 -7.87 -17.43
CA GLU A 91 -1.76 -8.31 -17.39
C GLU A 91 -1.49 -9.18 -16.16
N ASN A 92 -1.94 -8.77 -14.97
CA ASN A 92 -1.78 -9.57 -13.75
C ASN A 92 -2.52 -10.91 -13.81
N LEU A 93 -3.74 -10.93 -14.38
CA LEU A 93 -4.50 -12.17 -14.55
C LEU A 93 -3.76 -13.14 -15.48
N GLN A 94 -3.21 -12.64 -16.59
CA GLN A 94 -2.42 -13.42 -17.52
C GLN A 94 -1.15 -13.99 -16.87
N LEU A 95 -0.41 -13.15 -16.13
CA LEU A 95 0.77 -13.58 -15.38
C LEU A 95 0.42 -14.65 -14.34
N SER A 96 -0.65 -14.47 -13.57
CA SER A 96 -1.07 -15.47 -12.57
C SER A 96 -1.48 -16.80 -13.19
N ALA A 97 -2.10 -16.78 -14.38
CA ALA A 97 -2.49 -17.99 -15.08
C ALA A 97 -1.26 -18.80 -15.52
N VAL A 98 -0.26 -18.14 -16.12
CA VAL A 98 0.99 -18.78 -16.58
C VAL A 98 1.78 -19.36 -15.39
N LEU A 99 1.87 -18.62 -14.28
CA LEU A 99 2.55 -19.12 -13.08
C LEU A 99 1.87 -20.38 -12.52
N ASN A 100 0.54 -20.38 -12.44
CA ASN A 100 -0.21 -21.55 -11.97
C ASN A 100 -0.05 -22.75 -12.90
N GLU A 101 -0.08 -22.54 -14.22
CA GLU A 101 0.15 -23.59 -15.20
C GLU A 101 1.57 -24.16 -15.07
N SER A 102 2.58 -23.31 -14.90
CA SER A 102 3.95 -23.74 -14.65
C SER A 102 4.07 -24.59 -13.37
N LEU A 103 3.42 -24.19 -12.28
CA LEU A 103 3.44 -24.97 -11.04
C LEU A 103 2.70 -26.30 -11.17
N GLN A 104 1.59 -26.34 -11.91
CA GLN A 104 0.85 -27.57 -12.15
C GLN A 104 1.65 -28.55 -13.01
N THR A 105 2.30 -28.06 -14.07
CA THR A 105 3.10 -28.91 -14.95
C THR A 105 4.29 -29.52 -14.23
N THR A 106 4.97 -28.78 -13.36
CA THR A 106 6.06 -29.33 -12.53
C THR A 106 5.57 -30.41 -11.58
N VAL A 107 4.44 -30.17 -10.89
CA VAL A 107 3.86 -31.16 -9.98
C VAL A 107 3.46 -32.44 -10.72
N LEU A 108 2.86 -32.32 -11.91
CA LEU A 108 2.48 -33.48 -12.72
C LEU A 108 3.71 -34.25 -13.24
N PHE A 109 4.77 -33.54 -13.64
CA PHE A 109 6.03 -34.17 -14.03
C PHE A 109 6.63 -34.95 -12.87
N GLU A 110 6.73 -34.33 -11.70
CA GLU A 110 7.23 -34.99 -10.49
C GLU A 110 6.39 -36.20 -10.13
N GLN A 111 5.06 -36.11 -10.15
CA GLN A 111 4.18 -37.25 -9.86
C GLN A 111 4.35 -38.40 -10.86
N LYS A 112 4.52 -38.09 -12.15
CA LYS A 112 4.68 -39.09 -13.21
C LYS A 112 6.06 -39.77 -13.16
N HIS A 113 7.08 -39.03 -12.75
CA HIS A 113 8.47 -39.51 -12.72
C HIS A 113 8.96 -39.89 -11.31
N ALA A 114 8.11 -39.75 -10.29
CA ALA A 114 8.39 -40.23 -8.95
C ALA A 114 8.22 -41.74 -8.87
N CYS A 115 9.31 -42.44 -8.54
CA CYS A 115 9.24 -43.81 -8.04
C CYS A 115 8.99 -43.76 -6.54
N LYS A 116 7.98 -44.48 -6.05
CA LYS A 116 7.59 -44.47 -4.63
C LYS A 116 8.37 -45.50 -3.82
N ASP A 117 8.86 -46.53 -4.49
CA ASP A 117 9.53 -47.67 -3.86
C ASP A 117 10.81 -48.05 -4.61
N TRP A 118 11.72 -48.69 -3.90
CA TRP A 118 12.99 -49.18 -4.44
C TRP A 118 12.73 -50.33 -5.45
N ASP A 119 11.72 -51.18 -5.25
CA ASP A 119 11.40 -52.21 -6.25
C ASP A 119 10.90 -51.62 -7.58
N GLU A 120 10.20 -50.48 -7.53
CA GLU A 120 9.72 -49.73 -8.69
C GLU A 120 10.88 -49.07 -9.47
N LEU A 121 11.80 -48.44 -8.75
CA LEU A 121 13.02 -47.85 -9.33
C LEU A 121 13.93 -48.91 -9.96
N ASN A 122 14.14 -50.05 -9.29
CA ASN A 122 14.90 -51.19 -9.84
C ASN A 122 14.31 -51.72 -11.15
N SER A 123 12.99 -51.72 -11.26
CA SER A 123 12.27 -52.15 -12.46
C SER A 123 12.42 -51.15 -13.61
N CYS A 124 12.35 -49.84 -13.33
CA CYS A 124 12.62 -48.79 -14.31
C CYS A 124 14.06 -48.83 -14.85
N ILE A 125 15.05 -49.05 -13.99
CA ILE A 125 16.46 -49.14 -14.38
C ILE A 125 16.73 -50.37 -15.25
N LYS A 126 16.11 -51.51 -14.95
CA LYS A 126 16.25 -52.74 -15.75
C LYS A 126 15.69 -52.61 -17.18
N ASN A 127 14.78 -51.66 -17.41
CA ASN A 127 14.22 -51.35 -18.73
C ASN A 127 15.04 -50.31 -19.51
N LEU A 128 15.99 -49.63 -18.86
CA LEU A 128 16.90 -48.64 -19.45
C LEU A 128 18.20 -49.25 -19.97
N LYS A 129 18.24 -50.55 -20.28
CA LYS A 129 19.44 -51.24 -20.79
C LYS A 129 19.97 -50.53 -22.04
N VAL A 130 21.09 -49.83 -21.87
CA VAL A 130 22.02 -49.39 -22.92
C VAL A 130 22.86 -50.57 -23.38
#